data_AF-A0A4Q3FVU8-F1
#
_entry.id   AF-A0A4Q3FVU8-F1
#
_cell.length_a   1.000
_cell.length_b   1.000
_cell.length_c   1.000
_cell.angle_alpha   90.00
_cell.angle_beta   90.00
_cell.angle_gamma   90.00
#
_symmetry.space_group_name_H-M   'P 1'
#
loop_
_entity.id
_entity.type
_entity.pdbx_description
1 polymer ?
#
loop_
_entity_poly.entity_id
_entity_poly.type
_entity_poly.pdbx_seq_one_letter_code
_entity_poly.pdbx_strand_id
1 'polypeptide(L)'
;MAGTASKARRPGCSASVRRRSQGATRKAPAIGLYYDAFQLPAGVQFYLSNANGRQVVGAYTEANNSADGLFANEAVQGEVVNLELDIAPAVDLRTIKLHVDKAMVYFRSYEHLNVYRGTTRDPDPYDLEGSSSTCMINSKCPLGVNYPNQRKASLQVLVRTAGGDLLGSCSGTMINNTGNTTAACKQYVLTATHCEDNNSTSNNTFSQFLFRFNFEKAACTGGAAATVNT
;
A
#
# COMPACT_ATOMS: atom_id res chain seq x y z
N MET A 1 15.04 46.30 -35.94
CA MET A 1 14.60 46.58 -34.56
C MET A 1 13.42 45.69 -34.26
N ALA A 2 13.62 44.61 -33.52
CA ALA A 2 12.55 43.74 -33.03
C ALA A 2 12.80 43.54 -31.53
N GLY A 3 11.93 44.13 -30.71
CA GLY A 3 12.10 44.20 -29.27
C GLY A 3 11.88 42.86 -28.58
N THR A 4 12.85 42.49 -27.74
CA THR A 4 12.72 41.46 -26.72
C THR A 4 11.75 41.92 -25.64
N ALA A 5 10.54 41.35 -25.60
CA ALA A 5 9.64 41.51 -24.47
C ALA A 5 10.12 40.64 -23.30
N SER A 6 10.83 41.28 -22.37
CA SER A 6 11.11 40.69 -21.04
C SER A 6 9.80 40.54 -20.28
N LYS A 7 9.35 39.29 -20.08
CA LYS A 7 8.22 38.98 -19.19
C LYS A 7 8.70 39.14 -17.75
N ALA A 8 8.33 40.26 -17.12
CA ALA A 8 8.50 40.49 -15.70
C ALA A 8 7.82 39.36 -14.89
N ARG A 9 8.60 38.67 -14.04
CA ARG A 9 8.06 37.79 -12.99
C ARG A 9 7.24 38.65 -12.03
N ARG A 10 5.95 38.35 -11.88
CA ARG A 10 5.11 38.92 -10.82
C ARG A 10 5.60 38.42 -9.45
N PRO A 11 5.92 39.29 -8.48
CA PRO A 11 6.16 38.87 -7.11
C PRO A 11 4.81 38.57 -6.46
N GLY A 12 4.64 37.37 -5.90
CA GLY A 12 3.46 37.02 -5.09
C GLY A 12 2.61 35.84 -5.56
N CYS A 13 2.94 35.16 -6.66
CA CYS A 13 2.28 33.91 -7.04
C CYS A 13 3.16 32.72 -6.64
N SER A 14 3.12 32.35 -5.36
CA SER A 14 3.66 31.07 -4.92
C SER A 14 2.62 30.02 -5.23
N ALA A 15 2.64 29.53 -6.47
CA ALA A 15 1.74 28.46 -6.91
C ALA A 15 2.30 27.12 -6.41
N SER A 16 1.42 26.27 -5.89
CA SER A 16 1.76 24.86 -5.67
C SER A 16 2.14 24.21 -7.01
N VAL A 17 3.10 23.31 -6.96
CA VAL A 17 3.58 22.58 -8.14
C VAL A 17 3.04 21.16 -8.05
N ARG A 18 2.29 20.73 -9.08
CA ARG A 18 1.89 19.34 -9.26
C ARG A 18 2.78 18.68 -10.28
N ARG A 19 3.48 17.60 -9.90
CA ARG A 19 4.29 16.77 -10.81
C ARG A 19 3.64 15.41 -10.95
N ARG A 20 3.54 14.91 -12.18
CA ARG A 20 2.95 13.61 -12.48
C ARG A 20 3.90 12.77 -13.33
N SER A 21 4.00 11.49 -12.97
CA SER A 21 4.60 10.46 -13.80
C SER A 21 3.66 9.25 -13.87
N GLN A 22 3.94 8.33 -14.79
CA GLN A 22 3.12 7.15 -15.01
C GLN A 22 4.03 5.94 -15.24
N GLY A 23 3.71 4.83 -14.58
CA GLY A 23 4.26 3.51 -14.86
C GLY A 23 3.19 2.60 -15.43
N ALA A 24 3.57 1.67 -16.32
CA ALA A 24 2.67 0.71 -16.90
C ALA A 24 3.31 -0.68 -17.06
N THR A 25 2.58 -1.72 -16.68
CA THR A 25 2.97 -3.13 -16.84
C THR A 25 1.82 -3.89 -17.48
N ARG A 26 1.97 -4.25 -18.77
CA ARG A 26 0.89 -4.88 -19.56
C ARG A 26 0.30 -6.08 -18.85
N LYS A 27 -1.04 -6.16 -18.83
CA LYS A 27 -1.80 -7.26 -18.22
C LYS A 27 -1.57 -7.45 -16.71
N ALA A 28 -0.93 -6.51 -16.01
CA ALA A 28 -0.84 -6.56 -14.56
C ALA A 28 -2.23 -6.32 -13.95
N PRO A 29 -2.77 -7.24 -13.12
CA PRO A 29 -4.07 -7.03 -12.50
C PRO A 29 -4.05 -5.94 -11.42
N ALA A 30 -2.94 -5.83 -10.69
CA ALA A 30 -2.62 -4.71 -9.81
C ALA A 30 -1.09 -4.58 -9.65
N ILE A 31 -0.64 -3.37 -9.30
CA ILE A 31 0.78 -2.98 -9.18
C ILE A 31 1.00 -2.35 -7.80
N GLY A 32 1.98 -2.83 -7.04
CA GLY A 32 2.50 -2.14 -5.86
C GLY A 32 3.93 -1.66 -6.09
N LEU A 33 4.32 -0.55 -5.49
CA LEU A 33 5.66 0.02 -5.66
C LEU A 33 6.43 -0.03 -4.34
N TYR A 34 7.73 -0.28 -4.47
CA TYR A 34 8.69 -0.31 -3.38
C TYR A 34 9.78 0.73 -3.67
N TYR A 35 10.20 1.42 -2.61
CA TYR A 35 11.13 2.54 -2.68
C TYR A 35 12.33 2.27 -1.78
N ASP A 36 13.52 2.55 -2.27
CA ASP A 36 14.79 2.50 -1.52
C ASP A 36 15.30 3.91 -1.15
N ALA A 37 14.69 4.96 -1.69
CA ALA A 37 14.90 6.35 -1.29
C ALA A 37 13.57 7.12 -1.27
N PHE A 38 12.90 7.09 -0.13
CA PHE A 38 11.64 7.78 0.15
C PHE A 38 11.85 8.78 1.30
N GLN A 39 11.94 10.05 0.96
CA GLN A 39 12.01 11.16 1.90
C GLN A 39 11.24 12.35 1.35
N LEU A 40 10.09 12.64 1.95
CA LEU A 40 9.28 13.81 1.63
C LEU A 40 9.50 14.90 2.69
N PRO A 41 9.87 16.13 2.33
CA PRO A 41 9.89 17.24 3.27
C PRO A 41 8.46 17.72 3.58
N ALA A 42 8.29 18.44 4.68
CA ALA A 42 7.02 19.06 5.03
C ALA A 42 6.49 19.93 3.88
N GLY A 43 5.18 19.80 3.61
CA GLY A 43 4.52 20.49 2.49
C GLY A 43 4.58 19.73 1.15
N VAL A 44 5.08 18.49 1.14
CA VAL A 44 4.98 17.59 -0.03
C VAL A 44 4.03 16.46 0.29
N GLN A 45 3.09 16.23 -0.62
CA GLN A 45 2.14 15.12 -0.57
C GLN A 45 2.34 14.24 -1.80
N PHE A 46 2.40 12.93 -1.58
CA PHE A 46 2.55 11.93 -2.62
C PHE A 46 1.30 11.05 -2.72
N TYR A 47 0.85 10.83 -3.94
CA TYR A 47 -0.33 10.03 -4.24
C TYR A 47 0.00 9.02 -5.34
N LEU A 48 -0.65 7.86 -5.27
CA LEU A 48 -0.76 6.98 -6.42
C LEU A 48 -2.22 6.82 -6.82
N SER A 49 -2.48 6.69 -8.11
CA SER A 49 -3.84 6.40 -8.61
C SER A 49 -3.83 5.42 -9.77
N ASN A 50 -4.92 4.66 -9.91
CA ASN A 50 -5.09 3.76 -11.04
C ASN A 50 -5.39 4.52 -12.35
N ALA A 51 -5.40 3.82 -13.47
CA ALA A 51 -5.62 4.37 -14.81
C ALA A 51 -6.85 5.30 -14.92
N ASN A 52 -7.95 4.93 -14.27
CA ASN A 52 -9.24 5.62 -14.33
C ASN A 52 -9.44 6.63 -13.18
N GLY A 53 -8.46 6.79 -12.28
CA GLY A 53 -8.51 7.70 -11.13
C GLY A 53 -9.51 7.34 -10.03
N ARG A 54 -10.16 6.17 -10.09
CA ARG A 54 -11.15 5.74 -9.07
C ARG A 54 -10.49 5.20 -7.80
N GLN A 55 -9.30 4.62 -7.92
CA GLN A 55 -8.47 4.32 -6.77
C GLN A 55 -7.43 5.42 -6.62
N VAL A 56 -7.36 5.99 -5.42
CA VAL A 56 -6.28 6.88 -5.00
C VAL A 56 -5.78 6.36 -3.66
N VAL A 57 -4.46 6.19 -3.53
CA VAL A 57 -3.78 5.86 -2.27
C VAL A 57 -2.84 6.99 -1.88
N GLY A 58 -2.68 7.21 -0.58
CA GLY A 58 -2.10 8.43 0.01
C GLY A 58 -3.17 9.35 0.62
N ALA A 59 -2.86 10.61 0.94
CA ALA A 59 -1.57 11.28 0.77
C ALA A 59 -0.50 10.68 1.68
N TYR A 60 0.64 10.26 1.11
CA TYR A 60 1.83 10.02 1.90
C TYR A 60 2.57 11.35 2.09
N THR A 61 3.08 11.57 3.29
CA THR A 61 3.73 12.82 3.68
C THR A 61 5.03 12.54 4.42
N GLU A 62 5.63 13.56 5.01
CA GLU A 62 6.81 13.39 5.86
C GLU A 62 6.58 12.43 7.04
N ALA A 63 5.32 12.22 7.46
CA ALA A 63 4.96 11.27 8.50
C ALA A 63 5.19 9.80 8.10
N ASN A 64 5.31 9.52 6.79
CA ASN A 64 5.60 8.19 6.26
C ASN A 64 7.10 7.96 6.04
N ASN A 65 7.96 8.96 6.29
CA ASN A 65 9.40 8.78 6.14
C ASN A 65 9.92 7.82 7.22
N SER A 66 10.77 6.88 6.80
CA SER A 66 11.56 6.05 7.71
C SER A 66 13.01 6.56 7.78
N ALA A 67 13.72 6.19 8.84
CA ALA A 67 15.13 6.57 9.00
C ALA A 67 16.05 5.91 7.96
N ASP A 68 15.65 4.76 7.41
CA ASP A 68 16.39 4.02 6.37
C ASP A 68 16.00 4.44 4.94
N GLY A 69 15.00 5.32 4.78
CA GLY A 69 14.51 5.78 3.48
C GLY A 69 13.75 4.70 2.69
N LEU A 70 13.44 3.56 3.30
CA LEU A 70 12.67 2.49 2.68
C LEU A 70 11.17 2.74 2.83
N PHE A 71 10.40 2.50 1.77
CA PHE A 71 8.94 2.60 1.82
C PHE A 71 8.27 1.60 0.88
N ALA A 72 7.00 1.29 1.14
CA ALA A 72 6.15 0.48 0.28
C ALA A 72 4.71 0.97 0.40
N ASN A 73 3.96 0.92 -0.71
CA ASN A 73 2.55 1.30 -0.72
C ASN A 73 1.63 0.12 -1.05
N GLU A 74 0.33 0.29 -0.79
CA GLU A 74 -0.69 -0.69 -1.15
C GLU A 74 -0.76 -0.90 -2.66
N ALA A 75 -1.26 -2.05 -3.09
CA ALA A 75 -1.45 -2.34 -4.50
C ALA A 75 -2.47 -1.39 -5.14
N VAL A 76 -2.13 -0.88 -6.32
CA VAL A 76 -2.98 -0.05 -7.18
C VAL A 76 -3.56 -0.94 -8.28
N GLN A 77 -4.87 -0.83 -8.48
CA GLN A 77 -5.64 -1.62 -9.41
C GLN A 77 -5.19 -1.38 -10.85
N GLY A 78 -4.91 -2.47 -11.57
CA GLY A 78 -4.72 -2.49 -13.01
C GLY A 78 -3.29 -2.33 -13.47
N GLU A 79 -3.14 -2.16 -14.78
CA GLU A 79 -1.85 -2.16 -15.46
C GLU A 79 -1.14 -0.81 -15.48
N VAL A 80 -1.81 0.25 -15.03
CA VAL A 80 -1.26 1.61 -15.00
C VAL A 80 -1.36 2.16 -13.58
N VAL A 81 -0.23 2.67 -13.11
CA VAL A 81 -0.13 3.44 -11.86
C VAL A 81 0.38 4.85 -12.17
N ASN A 82 -0.40 5.85 -11.80
CA ASN A 82 -0.02 7.25 -11.88
C ASN A 82 0.58 7.66 -10.54
N LEU A 83 1.73 8.32 -10.57
CA LEU A 83 2.41 8.86 -9.41
C LEU A 83 2.27 10.38 -9.44
N GLU A 84 1.80 10.99 -8.36
CA GLU A 84 1.58 12.43 -8.29
C GLU A 84 2.17 13.04 -7.02
N LEU A 85 2.94 14.11 -7.19
CA LEU A 85 3.44 14.94 -6.11
C LEU A 85 2.74 16.29 -6.13
N ASP A 86 2.10 16.61 -5.02
CA ASP A 86 1.60 17.95 -4.72
C ASP A 86 2.61 18.65 -3.80
N ILE A 87 3.22 19.71 -4.32
CA ILE A 87 4.34 20.39 -3.68
C ILE A 87 3.90 21.79 -3.31
N ALA A 88 3.90 22.09 -2.02
CA ALA A 88 3.60 23.42 -1.51
C ALA A 88 4.62 24.46 -2.05
N PRO A 89 4.18 25.72 -2.15
CA PRO A 89 5.06 26.87 -2.31
C PRO A 89 6.36 26.80 -1.52
N ALA A 90 7.47 27.22 -2.16
CA ALA A 90 8.79 27.40 -1.53
C ALA A 90 9.47 26.14 -0.96
N VAL A 91 8.94 24.93 -1.21
CA VAL A 91 9.67 23.68 -0.92
C VAL A 91 10.94 23.59 -1.79
N ASP A 92 12.08 23.30 -1.16
CA ASP A 92 13.32 22.98 -1.87
C ASP A 92 13.21 21.58 -2.49
N LEU A 93 13.01 21.52 -3.80
CA LEU A 93 12.85 20.28 -4.56
C LEU A 93 14.03 19.30 -4.42
N ARG A 94 15.23 19.78 -4.04
CA ARG A 94 16.41 18.93 -3.84
C ARG A 94 16.33 18.07 -2.58
N THR A 95 15.42 18.41 -1.67
CA THR A 95 15.19 17.67 -0.42
C THR A 95 14.16 16.55 -0.58
N ILE A 96 13.46 16.50 -1.71
CA ILE A 96 12.56 15.40 -2.09
C ILE A 96 13.41 14.25 -2.60
N LYS A 97 13.42 13.12 -1.88
CA LYS A 97 13.98 11.85 -2.36
C LYS A 97 12.81 10.91 -2.67
N LEU A 98 12.71 10.48 -3.91
CA LEU A 98 11.70 9.54 -4.36
C LEU A 98 12.30 8.68 -5.48
N HIS A 99 12.75 7.48 -5.12
CA HIS A 99 13.23 6.49 -6.07
C HIS A 99 12.40 5.20 -5.92
N VAL A 100 11.82 4.75 -7.03
CA VAL A 100 11.12 3.47 -7.12
C VAL A 100 12.16 2.42 -7.44
N ASP A 101 12.42 1.52 -6.49
CA ASP A 101 13.35 0.40 -6.64
C ASP A 101 12.68 -0.74 -7.42
N LYS A 102 11.47 -1.13 -7.01
CA LYS A 102 10.74 -2.26 -7.61
C LYS A 102 9.25 -1.98 -7.82
N ALA A 103 8.72 -2.60 -8.87
CA ALA A 103 7.29 -2.68 -9.14
C ALA A 103 6.83 -4.14 -9.04
N MET A 104 5.98 -4.45 -8.07
CA MET A 104 5.46 -5.79 -7.84
C MET A 104 4.10 -5.95 -8.52
N VAL A 105 3.95 -7.02 -9.30
CA VAL A 105 2.69 -7.38 -9.95
C VAL A 105 1.91 -8.34 -9.06
N TYR A 106 0.70 -7.96 -8.69
CA TYR A 106 -0.20 -8.78 -7.90
C TYR A 106 -1.10 -9.57 -8.84
N PHE A 107 -0.91 -10.89 -8.86
CA PHE A 107 -1.72 -11.83 -9.63
C PHE A 107 -2.70 -12.62 -8.77
N ARG A 108 -2.65 -12.45 -7.44
CA ARG A 108 -3.56 -13.04 -6.44
C ARG A 108 -3.82 -12.08 -5.29
N SER A 109 -4.94 -12.29 -4.59
CA SER A 109 -5.32 -11.53 -3.39
C SER A 109 -5.33 -10.01 -3.63
N TYR A 110 -5.77 -9.58 -4.82
CA TYR A 110 -5.95 -8.19 -5.24
C TYR A 110 -7.42 -7.84 -5.52
N GLU A 111 -8.33 -8.79 -5.37
CA GLU A 111 -9.69 -8.77 -5.90
C GLU A 111 -10.58 -7.77 -5.16
N HIS A 112 -10.24 -7.45 -3.91
CA HIS A 112 -10.81 -6.34 -3.16
C HIS A 112 -10.68 -5.01 -3.92
N LEU A 113 -9.70 -4.87 -4.83
CA LEU A 113 -9.52 -3.69 -5.66
C LEU A 113 -10.48 -3.62 -6.85
N ASN A 114 -11.25 -4.67 -7.14
CA ASN A 114 -12.15 -4.71 -8.29
C ASN A 114 -13.25 -3.64 -8.23
N VAL A 115 -13.58 -3.15 -7.03
CA VAL A 115 -14.46 -1.99 -6.85
C VAL A 115 -13.97 -0.74 -7.61
N TYR A 116 -12.66 -0.64 -7.85
CA TYR A 116 -12.03 0.48 -8.56
C TYR A 116 -11.91 0.28 -10.09
N ARG A 117 -12.19 -0.92 -10.63
CA ARG A 117 -12.11 -1.20 -12.09
C ARG A 117 -13.13 -0.42 -12.91
N GLY A 118 -14.27 -0.12 -12.30
CA GLY A 118 -15.34 0.67 -12.88
C GLY A 118 -16.21 0.00 -13.95
N THR A 119 -16.03 -1.31 -14.16
CA THR A 119 -16.93 -2.17 -14.94
C THR A 119 -17.30 -3.39 -14.11
N THR A 120 -18.56 -3.79 -14.13
CA THR A 120 -19.09 -5.02 -13.51
C THR A 120 -18.72 -6.23 -14.36
N ARG A 121 -17.42 -6.51 -14.51
CA ARG A 121 -17.00 -7.83 -14.95
C ARG A 121 -16.73 -8.66 -13.72
N ASP A 122 -17.18 -9.90 -13.73
CA ASP A 122 -16.95 -10.87 -12.66
C ASP A 122 -15.49 -10.75 -12.19
N PRO A 123 -15.26 -10.34 -10.92
CA PRO A 123 -13.94 -10.02 -10.39
C PRO A 123 -12.96 -11.20 -10.39
N ASP A 124 -13.47 -12.42 -10.56
CA ASP A 124 -12.65 -13.62 -10.41
C ASP A 124 -13.04 -14.80 -11.32
N PRO A 125 -12.85 -14.71 -12.66
CA PRO A 125 -13.07 -15.85 -13.55
C PRO A 125 -12.03 -16.97 -13.39
N TYR A 126 -11.06 -16.84 -12.45
CA TYR A 126 -9.88 -17.69 -12.35
C TYR A 126 -9.57 -18.18 -10.91
N ASP A 127 -10.43 -17.91 -9.93
CA ASP A 127 -10.27 -18.25 -8.50
C ASP A 127 -8.95 -17.69 -7.89
N LEU A 128 -8.67 -16.42 -8.15
CA LEU A 128 -7.40 -15.73 -7.87
C LEU A 128 -7.33 -15.06 -6.50
N GLU A 129 -8.40 -15.08 -5.69
CA GLU A 129 -8.41 -14.53 -4.31
C GLU A 129 -7.31 -15.06 -3.39
N GLY A 130 -6.59 -16.07 -3.86
CA GLY A 130 -5.71 -16.90 -3.08
C GLY A 130 -6.55 -18.06 -2.60
N SER A 131 -6.19 -19.25 -3.01
CA SER A 131 -6.80 -20.47 -2.52
C SER A 131 -6.01 -20.93 -1.29
N SER A 132 -6.72 -21.22 -0.21
CA SER A 132 -6.19 -22.12 0.82
C SER A 132 -6.75 -23.53 0.57
N SER A 133 -6.28 -24.52 1.32
CA SER A 133 -6.82 -25.88 1.21
C SER A 133 -8.35 -25.89 1.40
N THR A 134 -9.05 -26.80 0.73
CA THR A 134 -10.51 -26.96 0.83
C THR A 134 -11.00 -27.30 2.24
N CYS A 135 -10.11 -27.73 3.13
CA CYS A 135 -10.42 -27.98 4.55
C CYS A 135 -10.44 -26.71 5.42
N MET A 136 -9.99 -25.56 4.89
CA MET A 136 -9.95 -24.31 5.64
C MET A 136 -11.35 -23.71 5.79
N ILE A 137 -11.59 -23.07 6.93
CA ILE A 137 -12.91 -22.56 7.31
C ILE A 137 -12.88 -21.04 7.35
N ASN A 138 -13.80 -20.42 6.61
CA ASN A 138 -13.92 -18.96 6.62
C ASN A 138 -14.27 -18.44 8.02
N SER A 139 -13.63 -17.35 8.43
CA SER A 139 -13.81 -16.74 9.76
C SER A 139 -15.24 -16.28 10.05
N LYS A 140 -16.05 -16.00 9.01
CA LYS A 140 -17.48 -15.66 9.12
C LYS A 140 -18.39 -16.86 9.38
N CYS A 141 -17.89 -18.09 9.30
CA CYS A 141 -18.67 -19.29 9.60
C CYS A 141 -19.04 -19.38 11.09
N PRO A 142 -20.04 -20.20 11.47
CA PRO A 142 -20.50 -20.32 12.85
C PRO A 142 -19.38 -20.55 13.88
N LEU A 143 -18.30 -21.25 13.52
CA LEU A 143 -17.14 -21.47 14.39
C LEU A 143 -16.40 -20.16 14.76
N GLY A 144 -16.46 -19.14 13.92
CA GLY A 144 -15.80 -17.84 14.13
C GLY A 144 -16.71 -16.74 14.70
N VAL A 145 -18.00 -17.04 14.98
CA VAL A 145 -18.97 -16.04 15.43
C VAL A 145 -18.62 -15.44 16.79
N ASN A 146 -18.02 -16.24 17.68
CA ASN A 146 -17.68 -15.85 19.04
C ASN A 146 -16.28 -15.22 19.16
N TYR A 147 -15.57 -15.01 18.03
CA TYR A 147 -14.20 -14.48 18.02
C TYR A 147 -14.06 -13.18 17.20
N PRO A 148 -14.99 -12.21 17.30
CA PRO A 148 -14.96 -11.02 16.44
C PRO A 148 -13.70 -10.18 16.64
N ASN A 149 -13.14 -10.14 17.86
CA ASN A 149 -11.94 -9.35 18.16
C ASN A 149 -10.68 -10.00 17.60
N GLN A 150 -10.51 -11.32 17.79
CA GLN A 150 -9.37 -12.08 17.27
C GLN A 150 -9.34 -12.05 15.75
N ARG A 151 -10.51 -12.12 15.11
CA ARG A 151 -10.63 -11.99 13.65
C ARG A 151 -10.17 -10.62 13.16
N LYS A 152 -10.63 -9.54 13.78
CA LYS A 152 -10.20 -8.17 13.43
C LYS A 152 -8.73 -7.90 13.78
N ALA A 153 -8.19 -8.60 14.77
CA ALA A 153 -6.78 -8.51 15.14
C ALA A 153 -5.87 -9.30 14.19
N SER A 154 -6.38 -10.30 13.48
CA SER A 154 -5.62 -11.14 12.55
C SER A 154 -5.33 -10.39 11.24
N LEU A 155 -4.10 -10.52 10.75
CA LEU A 155 -3.57 -9.77 9.61
C LEU A 155 -2.96 -10.72 8.58
N GLN A 156 -3.16 -10.41 7.31
CA GLN A 156 -2.26 -10.90 6.26
C GLN A 156 -1.04 -9.96 6.22
N VAL A 157 0.16 -10.50 6.25
CA VAL A 157 1.40 -9.74 6.14
C VAL A 157 2.04 -10.05 4.80
N LEU A 158 2.23 -9.04 3.96
CA LEU A 158 2.98 -9.20 2.72
C LEU A 158 4.44 -8.83 2.96
N VAL A 159 5.30 -9.75 2.56
CA VAL A 159 6.75 -9.67 2.76
C VAL A 159 7.44 -9.92 1.43
N ARG A 160 8.61 -9.33 1.22
CA ARG A 160 9.45 -9.75 0.09
C ARG A 160 10.16 -11.05 0.46
N THR A 161 10.20 -12.00 -0.47
CA THR A 161 10.89 -13.28 -0.28
C THR A 161 12.40 -13.15 -0.49
N ALA A 162 13.14 -14.23 -0.24
CA ALA A 162 14.50 -14.46 -0.69
C ALA A 162 14.77 -13.95 -2.10
N GLY A 163 15.82 -13.13 -2.25
CA GLY A 163 16.19 -12.47 -3.50
C GLY A 163 15.39 -11.20 -3.83
N GLY A 164 14.32 -10.92 -3.07
CA GLY A 164 13.55 -9.67 -3.16
C GLY A 164 12.68 -9.53 -4.41
N ASP A 165 12.52 -10.58 -5.21
CA ASP A 165 11.84 -10.52 -6.51
C ASP A 165 10.41 -11.05 -6.49
N LEU A 166 9.97 -11.66 -5.38
CA LEU A 166 8.61 -12.12 -5.17
C LEU A 166 8.03 -11.56 -3.87
N LEU A 167 6.70 -11.50 -3.81
CA LEU A 167 5.97 -11.25 -2.57
C LEU A 167 5.51 -12.58 -1.98
N GLY A 168 5.90 -12.82 -0.74
CA GLY A 168 5.37 -13.87 0.13
C GLY A 168 4.21 -13.34 0.95
N SER A 169 3.42 -14.27 1.49
CA SER A 169 2.37 -13.99 2.46
C SER A 169 2.69 -14.70 3.77
N CYS A 170 2.59 -13.96 4.85
CA CYS A 170 2.64 -14.42 6.22
C CYS A 170 1.38 -14.01 6.97
N SER A 171 1.28 -14.39 8.24
CA SER A 171 0.21 -13.97 9.14
C SER A 171 0.78 -13.18 10.31
N GLY A 172 -0.01 -12.24 10.81
CA GLY A 172 0.30 -11.52 12.04
C GLY A 172 -0.96 -11.31 12.88
N THR A 173 -0.79 -10.87 14.12
CA THR A 173 -1.91 -10.46 14.96
C THR A 173 -1.56 -9.20 15.75
N MET A 174 -2.53 -8.30 15.87
CA MET A 174 -2.44 -7.20 16.83
C MET A 174 -2.43 -7.77 18.25
N ILE A 175 -1.56 -7.23 19.11
CA ILE A 175 -1.50 -7.59 20.54
C ILE A 175 -1.66 -6.35 21.42
N ASN A 176 -2.33 -6.53 22.56
CA ASN A 176 -2.49 -5.46 23.53
C ASN A 176 -1.34 -5.43 24.53
N ASN A 177 -1.19 -4.32 25.26
CA ASN A 177 -0.30 -4.21 26.42
C ASN A 177 -1.06 -3.57 27.60
N THR A 178 -0.55 -3.73 28.83
CA THR A 178 -1.23 -3.24 30.05
C THR A 178 -1.34 -1.73 30.14
N GLY A 179 -0.53 -0.97 29.40
CA GLY A 179 -0.56 0.49 29.35
C GLY A 179 -1.36 1.07 28.18
N ASN A 180 -2.01 0.24 27.36
CA ASN A 180 -2.72 0.72 26.19
C ASN A 180 -4.06 1.35 26.59
N THR A 181 -4.29 2.58 26.14
CA THR A 181 -5.55 3.30 26.37
C THR A 181 -6.06 3.92 25.07
N THR A 182 -7.30 4.41 25.06
CA THR A 182 -7.84 5.14 23.90
C THR A 182 -7.08 6.44 23.60
N ALA A 183 -6.46 7.06 24.63
CA ALA A 183 -5.63 8.26 24.48
C ALA A 183 -4.16 7.94 24.15
N ALA A 184 -3.69 6.72 24.44
CA ALA A 184 -2.33 6.26 24.20
C ALA A 184 -2.36 4.82 23.67
N CYS A 185 -2.63 4.67 22.38
CA CYS A 185 -2.73 3.39 21.70
C CYS A 185 -1.43 3.08 20.93
N LYS A 186 -0.69 2.07 21.39
CA LYS A 186 0.45 1.49 20.67
C LYS A 186 -0.03 0.33 19.81
N GLN A 187 0.35 0.38 18.54
CA GLN A 187 -0.02 -0.60 17.52
C GLN A 187 1.03 -1.72 17.46
N TYR A 188 0.98 -2.67 18.39
CA TYR A 188 1.87 -3.81 18.35
C TYR A 188 1.32 -4.91 17.45
N VAL A 189 2.13 -5.36 16.49
CA VAL A 189 1.87 -6.53 15.67
C VAL A 189 2.85 -7.63 16.05
N LEU A 190 2.33 -8.83 16.32
CA LEU A 190 3.11 -10.05 16.48
C LEU A 190 3.12 -10.80 15.15
N THR A 191 4.31 -11.16 14.66
CA THR A 191 4.53 -12.03 13.49
C THR A 191 5.71 -12.97 13.76
N ALA A 192 5.99 -13.90 12.86
CA ALA A 192 7.13 -14.80 12.99
C ALA A 192 8.38 -14.21 12.33
N THR A 193 9.54 -14.31 12.99
CA THR A 193 10.81 -13.78 12.46
C THR A 193 11.20 -14.41 11.12
N HIS A 194 10.85 -15.68 10.89
CA HIS A 194 11.13 -16.38 9.61
C HIS A 194 10.32 -15.86 8.42
N CYS A 195 9.35 -14.97 8.65
CA CYS A 195 8.68 -14.23 7.58
C CYS A 195 9.58 -13.14 6.98
N GLU A 196 10.61 -12.73 7.73
CA GLU A 196 11.74 -12.01 7.18
C GLU A 196 12.74 -13.03 6.64
N ASP A 197 13.31 -12.70 5.47
CA ASP A 197 14.10 -13.61 4.64
C ASP A 197 15.29 -14.25 5.38
N ASN A 198 15.96 -13.49 6.23
CA ASN A 198 17.19 -13.90 6.91
C ASN A 198 17.00 -14.14 8.41
N ASN A 199 15.76 -14.24 8.89
CA ASN A 199 15.42 -14.29 10.31
C ASN A 199 16.03 -13.12 11.13
N SER A 200 16.27 -11.98 10.50
CA SER A 200 16.75 -10.77 11.11
C SER A 200 15.68 -10.17 12.02
N THR A 201 16.12 -9.62 13.15
CA THR A 201 15.30 -8.82 14.07
C THR A 201 15.64 -7.32 13.98
N SER A 202 16.42 -6.92 12.98
CA SER A 202 16.79 -5.52 12.75
C SER A 202 15.60 -4.73 12.20
N ASN A 203 15.37 -3.51 12.70
CA ASN A 203 14.17 -2.73 12.33
C ASN A 203 14.01 -2.52 10.81
N ASN A 204 15.11 -2.27 10.10
CA ASN A 204 15.09 -1.93 8.67
C ASN A 204 14.58 -3.06 7.78
N THR A 205 14.68 -4.33 8.20
CA THR A 205 14.18 -5.47 7.42
C THR A 205 12.66 -5.54 7.39
N PHE A 206 11.98 -4.79 8.28
CA PHE A 206 10.51 -4.72 8.37
C PHE A 206 9.91 -3.46 7.74
N SER A 207 10.73 -2.47 7.33
CA SER A 207 10.28 -1.15 6.85
C SER A 207 9.40 -1.17 5.60
N GLN A 208 9.34 -2.31 4.90
CA GLN A 208 8.56 -2.49 3.68
C GLN A 208 7.55 -3.64 3.77
N PHE A 209 7.25 -4.11 5.00
CA PHE A 209 6.16 -5.04 5.23
C PHE A 209 4.83 -4.30 5.05
N LEU A 210 3.88 -4.92 4.35
CA LEU A 210 2.52 -4.41 4.24
C LEU A 210 1.60 -5.25 5.12
N PHE A 211 0.82 -4.59 5.96
CA PHE A 211 -0.11 -5.24 6.88
C PHE A 211 -1.55 -5.04 6.38
N ARG A 212 -2.21 -6.13 6.01
CA ARG A 212 -3.59 -6.14 5.52
C ARG A 212 -4.53 -6.58 6.63
N PHE A 213 -5.30 -5.62 7.12
CA PHE A 213 -6.37 -5.77 8.09
C PHE A 213 -7.66 -6.27 7.43
N ASN A 214 -8.48 -6.96 8.22
CA ASN A 214 -9.79 -7.46 7.80
C ASN A 214 -9.77 -8.33 6.53
N PHE A 215 -8.62 -8.92 6.17
CA PHE A 215 -8.45 -9.86 5.04
C PHE A 215 -9.22 -11.17 5.33
N GLU A 216 -10.54 -11.10 5.18
CA GLU A 216 -11.49 -12.19 5.40
C GLU A 216 -12.62 -12.13 4.38
N LYS A 217 -13.14 -13.30 3.98
CA LYS A 217 -14.34 -13.42 3.14
C LYS A 217 -15.52 -12.70 3.81
N ALA A 218 -16.39 -12.07 3.02
CA ALA A 218 -17.57 -11.37 3.55
C ALA A 218 -18.64 -12.33 4.13
N ALA A 219 -18.66 -13.59 3.69
CA ALA A 219 -19.61 -14.62 4.11
C ALA A 219 -18.90 -15.93 4.48
N CYS A 220 -19.64 -16.88 5.07
CA CYS A 220 -19.12 -18.22 5.34
C CYS A 220 -18.86 -19.00 4.04
N THR A 221 -19.61 -18.74 2.98
CA THR A 221 -19.42 -19.37 1.66
C THR A 221 -18.26 -18.72 0.90
N GLY A 222 -17.60 -19.49 0.03
CA GLY A 222 -16.41 -19.02 -0.70
C GLY A 222 -16.67 -17.99 -1.80
N GLY A 223 -17.93 -17.77 -2.21
CA GLY A 223 -18.26 -16.96 -3.40
C GLY A 223 -18.21 -15.44 -3.22
N ALA A 224 -18.02 -14.92 -2.00
CA ALA A 224 -17.94 -13.49 -1.76
C ALA A 224 -16.49 -13.06 -1.56
N ALA A 225 -16.09 -11.95 -2.20
CA ALA A 225 -14.71 -11.46 -2.12
C ALA A 225 -14.26 -11.14 -0.68
N ALA A 226 -12.96 -11.21 -0.43
CA ALA A 226 -12.40 -10.75 0.84
C ALA A 226 -12.55 -9.23 0.98
N THR A 227 -12.98 -8.76 2.15
CA THR A 227 -12.79 -7.35 2.53
C THR A 227 -11.32 -7.14 2.85
N VAL A 228 -10.73 -5.99 2.54
CA VAL A 228 -9.33 -5.70 2.91
C VAL A 228 -9.19 -4.21 3.16
N ASN A 229 -8.59 -3.88 4.30
CA ASN A 229 -8.05 -2.56 4.56
C ASN A 229 -6.54 -2.75 4.73
N THR A 230 -5.74 -1.91 4.09
CA THR A 230 -4.28 -1.95 4.25
C THR A 230 -3.86 -0.67 4.94
#